data_AF-K6H3B2-F1
#
_entry.id   AF-K6H3B2-F1
#
_cell.length_a   1.000
_cell.length_b   1.000
_cell.length_c   1.000
_cell.angle_alpha   90.00
_cell.angle_beta   90.00
_cell.angle_gamma   90.00
#
_symmetry.space_group_name_H-M   'P 1'
#
loop_
_entity.id
_entity.type
_entity.pdbx_description
1 polymer ?
#
loop_
_entity_poly.entity_id
_entity_poly.type
_entity_poly.pdbx_seq_one_letter_code
_entity_poly.pdbx_strand_id
1 'polypeptide(L)'
;MKIPHYITLILWALGIVNLFEPFNGFLFFIASGVFYLLLIAHLIECYIFRNKILTSQDSPFVAFSMTLLFGVIYLNSIKES
;
A
#
# COMPACT_ATOMS: atom_id res chain seq x y z
N MET A 1 11.20 2.26 12.93
CA MET A 1 10.17 1.80 11.99
C MET A 1 9.39 0.65 12.62
N LYS A 2 8.06 0.67 12.56
CA LYS A 2 7.21 -0.33 13.26
C LYS A 2 7.08 -1.61 12.41
N ILE A 3 7.09 -2.78 13.05
CA ILE A 3 6.86 -4.12 12.45
C ILE A 3 5.85 -4.16 11.29
N PRO A 4 4.66 -3.53 11.38
CA PRO A 4 3.68 -3.58 10.29
C PRO A 4 4.15 -2.96 8.96
N HIS A 5 5.10 -2.01 8.95
CA HIS A 5 5.65 -1.45 7.71
C HIS A 5 6.48 -2.49 6.95
N TYR A 6 7.24 -3.31 7.67
CA TYR A 6 8.04 -4.37 7.06
C TYR A 6 7.12 -5.44 6.46
N ILE A 7 6.02 -5.76 7.15
CA ILE A 7 5.03 -6.72 6.65
C ILE A 7 4.40 -6.20 5.35
N THR A 8 3.90 -4.96 5.31
CA THR A 8 3.28 -4.42 4.09
C THR A 8 4.26 -4.35 2.93
N LEU A 9 5.51 -3.95 3.17
CA LEU A 9 6.55 -3.92 2.14
C LEU A 9 6.90 -5.31 1.61
N ILE A 10 6.99 -6.33 2.47
CA ILE A 10 7.25 -7.70 2.05
C ILE A 10 6.09 -8.24 1.20
N LEU A 11 4.84 -7.94 1.56
CA LEU A 11 3.67 -8.34 0.77
C LEU A 11 3.62 -7.64 -0.59
N TRP A 12 3.96 -6.35 -0.64
CA TRP A 12 4.14 -5.62 -1.89
C TRP A 12 5.23 -6.24 -2.75
N ALA A 13 6.40 -6.53 -2.16
CA ALA A 13 7.51 -7.15 -2.87
C ALA A 13 7.14 -8.53 -3.45
N LEU A 14 6.43 -9.36 -2.67
CA LEU A 14 5.95 -10.67 -3.13
C LEU A 14 5.03 -10.54 -4.34
N GLY A 15 4.07 -9.61 -4.30
CA GLY A 15 3.15 -9.36 -5.39
C GLY A 15 3.81 -8.78 -6.64
N ILE A 16 4.76 -7.85 -6.46
CA ILE A 16 5.54 -7.25 -7.55
C ILE A 16 6.41 -8.31 -8.23
N VAL A 17 7.14 -9.12 -7.46
CA VAL A 17 7.95 -10.22 -8.02
C VAL A 17 7.07 -11.17 -8.81
N ASN A 18 5.90 -11.55 -8.27
CA ASN A 18 4.94 -12.39 -8.99
C ASN A 18 4.37 -11.74 -10.28
N LEU A 19 4.41 -10.41 -10.39
CA LEU A 19 3.97 -9.71 -11.61
C LEU A 19 5.02 -9.79 -12.73
N PHE A 20 6.30 -9.66 -12.38
CA PHE A 20 7.41 -9.70 -13.34
C PHE A 20 7.90 -11.12 -13.62
N GLU A 21 7.90 -11.97 -12.60
CA GLU A 21 8.30 -13.36 -12.63
C GLU A 21 7.21 -14.19 -11.92
N PRO A 22 6.16 -14.60 -12.65
CA PRO A 22 5.02 -15.27 -12.05
C PRO A 22 5.45 -16.59 -11.40
N PHE A 23 5.09 -16.75 -10.13
CA PHE A 23 5.27 -18.00 -9.42
C PHE A 23 4.41 -19.10 -10.08
N ASN A 24 4.75 -20.36 -9.83
CA ASN A 24 4.00 -21.49 -10.36
C ASN A 24 2.97 -22.04 -9.37
N GLY A 25 1.84 -22.49 -9.90
CA GLY A 25 0.82 -23.23 -9.16
C GLY A 25 0.14 -22.41 -8.05
N PHE A 26 0.00 -22.99 -6.86
CA PHE A 26 -0.75 -22.41 -5.75
C PHE A 26 -0.18 -21.06 -5.25
N LEU A 27 1.14 -20.89 -5.28
CA LEU A 27 1.81 -19.66 -4.85
C LEU A 27 1.45 -18.46 -5.74
N PHE A 28 1.18 -18.68 -7.03
CA PHE A 28 0.71 -17.63 -7.94
C PHE A 28 -0.61 -17.02 -7.47
N PHE A 29 -1.57 -17.88 -7.13
CA PHE A 29 -2.90 -17.45 -6.71
C PHE A 29 -2.85 -16.72 -5.37
N ILE A 30 -2.03 -17.18 -4.43
CA ILE A 30 -1.83 -16.49 -3.15
C ILE A 30 -1.18 -15.13 -3.39
N ALA A 31 -0.04 -15.09 -4.08
CA ALA A 31 0.70 -13.85 -4.30
C ALA A 31 -0.14 -12.82 -5.07
N SER A 32 -0.84 -13.25 -6.12
CA SER A 32 -1.76 -12.40 -6.88
C SER A 32 -2.94 -11.94 -6.02
N GLY A 33 -3.56 -12.86 -5.27
CA GLY A 33 -4.70 -12.54 -4.42
C GLY A 33 -4.35 -11.53 -3.34
N VAL A 34 -3.22 -11.72 -2.65
CA VAL A 34 -2.70 -10.78 -1.65
C VAL A 34 -2.35 -9.44 -2.29
N PHE A 35 -1.69 -9.43 -3.46
CA PHE A 35 -1.35 -8.21 -4.17
C PHE A 35 -2.58 -7.39 -4.55
N TYR A 36 -3.57 -7.99 -5.21
CA TYR A 36 -4.78 -7.27 -5.63
C TYR A 36 -5.64 -6.86 -4.45
N LEU A 37 -5.76 -7.68 -3.41
CA LEU A 37 -6.48 -7.31 -2.20
C LEU A 37 -5.83 -6.10 -1.53
N LEU A 38 -4.50 -6.12 -1.41
CA LEU A 38 -3.73 -5.03 -0.81
C LEU A 38 -3.83 -3.76 -1.66
N LEU A 39 -3.66 -3.87 -2.99
CA LEU A 39 -3.82 -2.75 -3.93
C LEU A 39 -5.22 -2.13 -3.85
N ILE A 40 -6.27 -2.94 -3.88
CA ILE A 40 -7.66 -2.45 -3.82
C ILE A 40 -7.93 -1.76 -2.48
N ALA A 41 -7.51 -2.35 -1.36
CA ALA A 41 -7.67 -1.74 -0.04
C ALA A 41 -6.99 -0.36 0.02
N HIS A 42 -5.75 -0.25 -0.45
CA HIS A 42 -5.00 1.00 -0.44
C HIS A 42 -5.57 2.02 -1.45
N LEU A 43 -6.11 1.59 -2.60
CA LEU A 43 -6.81 2.47 -3.54
C LEU A 43 -8.11 3.03 -2.94
N ILE A 44 -8.88 2.20 -2.22
CA ILE A 44 -10.07 2.64 -1.51
C ILE A 44 -9.69 3.66 -0.42
N GLU A 45 -8.64 3.40 0.36
CA GLU A 45 -8.13 4.33 1.35
C GLU A 45 -7.67 5.66 0.70
N CYS A 46 -6.91 5.58 -0.38
CA CYS A 46 -6.51 6.76 -1.17
C CYS A 46 -7.73 7.56 -1.65
N TYR A 47 -8.80 6.89 -2.09
CA TYR A 47 -10.01 7.54 -2.56
C TYR A 47 -10.81 8.20 -1.43
N ILE A 48 -11.06 7.47 -0.33
CA ILE A 48 -11.80 7.97 0.84
C ILE A 48 -11.06 9.13 1.50
N PHE A 49 -9.75 9.00 1.69
CA PHE A 49 -8.92 9.99 2.38
C PHE A 49 -8.28 11.01 1.44
N ARG A 50 -8.65 11.02 0.15
CA ARG A 50 -8.14 11.94 -0.87
C ARG A 50 -8.10 13.39 -0.41
N ASN A 51 -9.20 13.88 0.19
CA ASN A 51 -9.25 15.27 0.65
C ASN A 51 -8.24 15.53 1.77
N LYS A 52 -8.01 14.57 2.66
CA LYS A 52 -6.99 14.67 3.72
C LYS A 52 -5.57 14.64 3.14
N ILE A 53 -5.33 13.76 2.16
CA ILE A 53 -4.04 13.62 1.44
C ILE A 53 -3.71 14.87 0.61
N LEU A 54 -4.71 15.50 -0.01
CA LEU A 54 -4.52 16.73 -0.79
C LEU A 54 -4.27 17.96 0.07
N THR A 55 -4.63 17.89 1.36
CA THR A 55 -4.48 19.00 2.32
C THR A 55 -3.25 18.81 3.22
N SER A 56 -2.50 17.71 3.07
CA SER A 56 -1.24 17.52 3.80
C SER A 56 -0.12 18.40 3.26
N GLN A 57 0.88 18.70 4.08
CA GLN A 57 2.03 19.53 3.69
C GLN A 57 2.88 18.89 2.58
N ASP A 58 2.89 17.56 2.49
CA ASP A 58 3.57 16.82 1.43
C ASP A 58 2.90 17.02 0.07
N SER A 59 3.70 16.96 -1.01
CA SER A 59 3.15 17.01 -2.36
C SER A 59 2.08 15.92 -2.55
N PRO A 60 0.95 16.22 -3.24
CA PRO A 60 -0.14 15.27 -3.44
C PRO A 60 0.34 13.89 -3.86
N PHE A 61 1.27 13.84 -4.82
CA PHE A 61 1.81 12.59 -5.34
C PHE A 61 2.53 11.76 -4.26
N VAL A 62 3.37 12.40 -3.44
CA VAL A 62 4.11 11.73 -2.37
C VAL A 62 3.17 11.22 -1.28
N ALA A 63 2.18 12.02 -0.88
CA ALA A 63 1.21 11.63 0.12
C ALA A 63 0.32 10.47 -0.37
N PHE A 64 0.00 10.44 -1.67
CA PHE A 64 -0.66 9.29 -2.32
C PHE A 64 0.23 8.05 -2.35
N SER A 65 1.50 8.15 -2.76
CA SER A 65 2.42 7.00 -2.78
C SER A 65 2.64 6.43 -1.39
N MET A 66 2.78 7.27 -0.37
CA MET A 66 2.91 6.84 1.02
C MET A 66 1.64 6.18 1.54
N THR A 67 0.47 6.70 1.18
CA THR A 67 -0.82 6.03 1.48
C THR A 67 -0.97 4.73 0.70
N LEU A 68 -0.39 4.60 -0.50
CA LEU A 68 -0.48 3.38 -1.29
C LEU A 68 0.47 2.27 -0.79
N LEU A 69 1.62 2.64 -0.21
CA LEU A 69 2.61 1.69 0.32
C LEU A 69 2.31 1.28 1.77
N PHE A 70 1.77 2.19 2.57
CA PHE A 70 1.59 2.00 4.01
C PHE A 70 0.14 2.16 4.50
N GLY A 71 -0.76 2.61 3.65
CA GLY A 71 -2.19 2.71 3.95
C GLY A 71 -2.51 3.65 5.10
N VAL A 72 -3.47 3.23 5.92
CA VAL A 72 -3.87 3.88 7.17
C VAL A 72 -2.70 4.14 8.13
N ILE A 73 -1.59 3.40 8.04
CA ILE A 73 -0.42 3.62 8.89
C ILE A 73 0.20 5.00 8.63
N TYR A 74 0.29 5.40 7.35
CA TYR A 74 0.73 6.75 6.99
C TYR A 74 -0.32 7.81 7.32
N LEU A 75 -1.61 7.54 7.07
CA LEU A 75 -2.71 8.47 7.41
C LEU A 75 -2.84 8.76 8.91
N ASN A 76 -2.48 7.80 9.76
CA ASN A 76 -2.34 8.00 11.21
C ASN A 76 -1.12 8.83 11.57
N SER A 77 -0.02 8.72 10.82
CA SER A 77 1.17 9.57 11.03
C SER A 77 0.93 11.03 10.62
N ILE A 78 0.06 11.28 9.63
CA ILE A 78 -0.37 12.64 9.25
C ILE A 78 -1.19 13.32 10.37
N LYS A 79 -1.67 12.57 11.38
CA LYS A 79 -2.58 13.09 12.42
C LYS A 79 -1.92 13.71 13.66
N GLU A 80 -0.67 14.14 13.59
CA GLU A 80 -0.09 15.02 14.62
C GLU A 80 0.81 16.08 13.97
N SER A 81 0.19 17.18 13.55
CA SER A 81 0.81 18.50 13.45
C SER A 81 -0.21 19.56 13.82
#